data_AF-A0A920LFB1-F1
#
_entry.id   AF-A0A920LFB1-F1
#
_cell.length_a   1.000
_cell.length_b   1.000
_cell.length_c   1.000
_cell.angle_alpha   90.00
_cell.angle_beta   90.00
_cell.angle_gamma   90.00
#
_symmetry.space_group_name_H-M   'P 1'
#
loop_
_entity.id
_entity.type
_entity.pdbx_description
1 polymer ?
#
loop_
_entity_poly.entity_id
_entity_poly.type
_entity_poly.pdbx_seq_one_letter_code
_entity_poly.pdbx_strand_id
1 'polypeptide(L)' 'MTQIRECTGILIKLAKNTGLPIIIVGHITKEGSIAGPKILEHMVDVVLHFEGDKQINIEF' A
#
# COMPACT_ATOMS: atom_id res chain seq x y z
N MET A 1 -15.92 -3.63 1.79
CA MET A 1 -14.67 -4.03 1.11
C MET A 1 -14.82 -4.09 -0.42
N THR A 2 -15.42 -3.06 -1.05
CA THR A 2 -15.66 -3.06 -2.52
C THR A 2 -15.15 -1.80 -3.19
N GLN A 3 -15.38 -0.63 -2.58
CA GLN A 3 -14.94 0.67 -3.09
C GLN A 3 -13.42 0.76 -3.27
N ILE A 4 -12.64 0.32 -2.27
CA ILE A 4 -11.17 0.36 -2.34
C ILE A 4 -10.62 -0.46 -3.52
N ARG A 5 -11.24 -1.62 -3.78
CA ARG A 5 -10.87 -2.49 -4.90
C ARG A 5 -11.18 -1.84 -6.25
N GLU A 6 -12.36 -1.24 -6.37
CA GLU A 6 -12.78 -0.56 -7.59
C GLU A 6 -11.90 0.64 -7.92
N CYS A 7 -11.67 1.52 -6.95
CA CYS A 7 -10.76 2.66 -7.10
C CYS A 7 -9.35 2.21 -7.52
N THR A 8 -8.82 1.18 -6.87
CA THR A 8 -7.49 0.64 -7.22
C THR A 8 -7.47 0.03 -8.62
N GLY A 9 -8.55 -0.64 -9.04
CA GLY A 9 -8.67 -1.17 -10.39
C GLY A 9 -8.62 -0.08 -11.47
N ILE A 10 -9.19 1.09 -11.21
CA ILE A 10 -9.10 2.25 -12.11
C ILE A 10 -7.66 2.75 -12.20
N LEU A 11 -6.97 2.88 -11.07
CA LEU A 11 -5.57 3.32 -11.03
C LEU A 11 -4.65 2.33 -11.76
N ILE A 12 -4.81 1.02 -11.56
CA ILE A 12 -4.02 0.01 -12.27
C ILE A 12 -4.24 0.10 -13.79
N LYS A 13 -5.49 0.28 -14.24
CA LYS A 13 -5.76 0.46 -15.68
C LYS A 13 -5.08 1.71 -16.22
N LEU A 14 -5.09 2.81 -15.47
CA LEU A 14 -4.39 4.04 -15.84
C LEU A 14 -2.88 3.81 -15.96
N ALA A 15 -2.26 3.14 -14.98
CA ALA A 15 -0.83 2.81 -15.02
C ALA A 15 -0.47 2.00 -16.28
N LYS A 16 -1.26 0.95 -16.58
CA LYS A 16 -1.05 0.10 -17.76
C LYS A 16 -1.20 0.85 -19.08
N ASN A 17 -2.18 1.75 -19.18
CA ASN A 17 -2.44 2.49 -20.42
C ASN A 17 -1.44 3.63 -20.66
N THR A 18 -0.84 4.17 -19.60
CA THR A 18 0.04 5.36 -19.69
C THR A 18 1.52 5.02 -19.53
N GLY A 19 1.85 3.84 -19.01
CA GLY A 19 3.22 3.47 -18.63
C GLY A 19 3.77 4.24 -17.43
N LEU A 20 2.91 5.00 -16.72
CA LEU A 20 3.32 5.78 -15.56
C LEU A 20 3.27 4.93 -14.28
N PRO A 21 4.33 4.96 -13.45
CA PRO A 21 4.30 4.30 -12.15
C PRO A 21 3.31 4.98 -11.21
N ILE A 22 2.50 4.20 -10.49
CA ILE A 22 1.53 4.69 -9.52
C ILE A 22 1.84 4.04 -8.16
N ILE A 23 1.94 4.87 -7.13
CA ILE A 23 2.16 4.45 -5.74
C ILE A 23 0.88 4.67 -4.95
N ILE A 24 0.45 3.65 -4.20
CA ILE A 24 -0.73 3.70 -3.33
C ILE A 24 -0.25 3.59 -1.88
N VAL A 25 -0.64 4.55 -1.04
CA VAL A 25 -0.30 4.57 0.38
C VAL A 25 -1.55 4.31 1.21
N GLY A 26 -1.52 3.25 2.02
CA GLY A 26 -2.57 2.93 2.99
C GLY A 26 -2.14 3.30 4.40
N HIS A 27 -3.06 3.83 5.21
CA HIS A 27 -2.78 4.06 6.63
C HIS A 27 -2.91 2.74 7.42
N ILE A 28 -2.10 2.54 8.45
CA ILE A 28 -2.27 1.43 9.40
C ILE A 28 -2.98 1.97 10.64
N THR A 29 -4.03 1.27 11.10
CA THR A 29 -4.74 1.69 12.31
C THR A 29 -3.98 1.22 13.57
N LYS A 30 -4.30 1.79 14.73
CA LYS A 30 -3.65 1.44 16.02
C LYS A 30 -3.79 -0.04 16.40
N GLU A 31 -4.74 -0.77 15.81
CA GLU A 31 -4.98 -2.20 16.06
C GLU A 31 -4.13 -3.11 15.16
N GLY A 32 -3.19 -2.57 14.39
CA GLY A 32 -2.30 -3.35 13.53
C GLY A 32 -3.00 -3.94 12.30
N SER A 33 -4.31 -3.72 12.15
CA SER A 33 -4.97 -3.96 10.87
C SER A 33 -4.48 -2.89 9.88
N ILE A 34 -3.73 -3.36 8.89
CA ILE A 34 -3.45 -2.58 7.69
C ILE A 34 -4.82 -2.14 7.16
N ALA A 35 -5.01 -0.86 6.84
CA ALA A 35 -6.18 -0.43 6.05
C ALA A 35 -6.04 -0.84 4.57
N GLY A 36 -5.34 -1.95 4.34
CA GLY A 36 -5.17 -2.65 3.10
C GLY A 36 -6.10 -3.86 3.17
N PRO A 37 -7.22 -3.83 2.44
CA PRO A 37 -7.91 -5.06 2.11
C PRO A 37 -6.85 -6.04 1.60
N LYS A 38 -6.73 -7.26 2.14
CA LYS A 38 -5.81 -8.30 1.64
C LYS A 38 -5.85 -8.46 0.11
N ILE A 39 -6.98 -8.13 -0.48
CA ILE A 39 -7.19 -8.08 -1.92
C ILE A 39 -6.34 -7.04 -2.67
N LEU A 40 -5.96 -5.92 -2.06
CA LEU A 40 -5.05 -4.93 -2.65
C LEU A 40 -3.63 -5.47 -2.79
N GLU A 41 -3.14 -6.19 -1.78
CA GLU A 41 -1.81 -6.82 -1.81
C GLU A 41 -1.69 -7.79 -2.99
N HIS A 42 -2.79 -8.47 -3.34
CA HIS A 42 -2.84 -9.37 -4.49
C HIS A 42 -3.00 -8.67 -5.85
N MET A 43 -3.31 -7.36 -5.87
CA MET A 43 -3.57 -6.62 -7.11
C MET A 43 -2.38 -5.80 -7.60
N VAL A 44 -1.38 -5.58 -6.75
CA VAL A 44 -0.21 -4.73 -7.04
C VAL A 44 1.04 -5.55 -7.32
N ASP A 45 1.99 -4.97 -8.06
CA ASP A 45 3.24 -5.65 -8.41
C ASP A 45 4.24 -5.68 -7.24
N VAL A 46 4.19 -4.68 -6.35
CA VAL A 46 5.08 -4.56 -5.19
C VAL A 46 4.29 -4.05 -3.98
N VAL A 47 4.51 -4.68 -2.82
CA VAL A 47 3.99 -4.25 -1.52
C VAL A 47 5.17 -3.88 -0.63
N LEU A 48 5.12 -2.69 -0.02
CA LEU A 48 6.12 -2.23 0.94
C LEU A 48 5.46 -2.05 2.31
N HIS A 49 5.94 -2.78 3.32
CA HIS A 49 5.54 -2.59 4.71
C HIS A 49 6.62 -1.78 5.42
N PHE A 50 6.20 -0.66 6.02
CA PHE A 50 7.07 0.18 6.84
C PHE A 50 6.72 -0.05 8.31
N GLU A 51 7.66 -0.63 9.04
CA GLU A 51 7.61 -0.74 10.49
C GLU A 51 8.61 0.23 11.08
N GLY A 52 8.15 1.12 11.97
CA GLY A 52 9.04 2.00 12.71
C GLY A 52 9.54 1.28 13.94
N ASP A 53 10.75 0.73 13.90
CA ASP A 53 11.42 0.29 15.12
C ASP A 53 11.88 1.54 15.89
N LYS A 54 11.50 1.68 17.17
CA LYS A 54 11.87 2.85 17.98
C LYS A 54 13.30 2.80 18.50
N GLN A 55 14.09 1.79 18.15
CA GLN A 55 15.51 1.71 18.52
C GLN A 55 16.44 2.23 17.42
N ILE A 56 16.63 3.54 17.38
CA ILE A 56 17.87 4.14 16.88
C ILE A 56 18.63 4.59 18.13
N ASN A 57 19.46 3.71 18.68
CA ASN A 57 20.50 4.10 19.63
C ASN A 57 21.83 4.04 18.86
N ILE A 58 22.20 5.18 18.28
CA ILE A 58 23.52 5.36 17.67
C ILE A 58 24.42 5.82 18.81
N GLU A 59 25.16 4.89 19.40
CA GLU A 59 26.35 5.22 20.18
C GLU A 59 27.51 5.40 19.19
N PHE A 60 28.23 6.53 19.31
CA PHE A 60 29.36 6.90 18.47
C PHE A 60 30.58 6.00 18.69
#